data_AF-A0A941VTS3-F1
#
_entry.id   AF-A0A941VTS3-F1
#
_cell.length_a   1.000
_cell.length_b   1.000
_cell.length_c   1.000
_cell.angle_alpha   90.00
_cell.angle_beta   90.00
_cell.angle_gamma   90.00
#
_symmetry.space_group_name_H-M   'P 1'
#
loop_
_entity.id
_entity.type
_entity.pdbx_description
1 polymer ?
#
loop_
_entity_poly.entity_id
_entity_poly.type
_entity_poly.pdbx_seq_one_letter_code
_entity_poly.pdbx_strand_id
1 'polypeptide(L)' 'FQPEGIKTIEEVTREYAEKVIEMVNGDKLKAARLLGVSELSMYRLLKED' A
#
# COMPACT_ATOMS: atom_id res chain seq x y z
N PHE A 1 5.10 -10.82 -26.60
CA PHE A 1 5.36 -10.07 -25.35
C PHE A 1 4.66 -10.86 -24.26
N GLN A 2 5.40 -11.62 -23.46
CA GLN A 2 4.83 -12.28 -22.28
C GLN A 2 4.96 -11.26 -21.15
N PRO A 3 3.86 -10.60 -20.71
CA PRO A 3 3.93 -9.52 -19.72
C PRO A 3 4.10 -10.06 -18.29
N GLU A 4 4.74 -11.23 -18.16
CA GLU A 4 4.95 -11.92 -16.91
C GLU A 4 5.89 -11.06 -16.05
N GLY A 5 5.33 -10.37 -15.06
CA GLY A 5 6.05 -9.46 -14.18
C GLY A 5 5.66 -7.98 -14.27
N ILE A 6 4.76 -7.59 -15.18
CA ILE A 6 4.17 -6.24 -15.16
C ILE A 6 3.01 -6.24 -14.17
N LYS A 7 3.22 -5.59 -13.02
CA LYS A 7 2.18 -5.37 -12.01
C LYS A 7 1.29 -4.20 -12.39
N THR A 8 0.02 -4.26 -12.01
CA THR A 8 -0.86 -3.09 -12.08
C THR A 8 -0.41 -2.02 -11.10
N ILE A 9 -0.88 -0.79 -11.29
CA ILE A 9 -0.57 0.29 -10.36
C ILE A 9 -1.12 -0.01 -8.96
N GLU A 10 -2.26 -0.69 -8.88
CA GLU A 10 -2.88 -1.13 -7.63
C GLU A 10 -2.01 -2.16 -6.91
N GLU A 11 -1.50 -3.16 -7.63
CA GLU A 11 -0.61 -4.18 -7.05
C GLU A 11 0.68 -3.56 -6.49
N VAL A 12 1.32 -2.68 -7.26
CA VAL A 12 2.54 -1.97 -6.81
C VAL A 12 2.24 -1.08 -5.60
N THR A 13 1.10 -0.38 -5.62
CA THR A 13 0.71 0.50 -4.53
C THR A 13 0.43 -0.27 -3.25
N ARG A 14 -0.25 -1.43 -3.35
CA ARG A 14 -0.53 -2.31 -2.21
C ARG A 14 0.76 -2.85 -1.60
N GLU A 15 1.66 -3.41 -2.41
CA GLU A 15 2.94 -3.91 -1.92
C GLU A 15 3.77 -2.84 -1.22
N TYR A 16 3.77 -1.61 -1.76
CA TYR A 16 4.49 -0.51 -1.14
C TYR A 16 3.84 -0.08 0.19
N ALA A 17 2.52 -0.02 0.25
CA ALA A 17 1.78 0.30 1.47
C ALA A 17 2.04 -0.75 2.58
N GLU A 18 2.07 -2.04 2.22
CA GLU A 18 2.37 -3.15 3.13
C GLU A 18 3.77 -3.05 3.72
N LYS A 19 4.79 -2.79 2.89
CA LYS A 19 6.17 -2.58 3.35
C LYS A 19 6.27 -1.44 4.35
N VAL A 20 5.59 -0.32 4.10
CA VAL A 20 5.62 0.82 5.03
C VAL A 20 4.90 0.50 6.33
N ILE A 21 3.82 -0.27 6.30
CA ILE A 21 3.15 -0.76 7.52
C ILE A 21 4.10 -1.65 8.34
N GLU A 22 4.80 -2.57 7.68
CA GLU A 22 5.78 -3.44 8.33
C GLU A 22 6.91 -2.62 8.97
N MET A 23 7.45 -1.62 8.26
CA MET A 23 8.47 -0.70 8.80
C MET A 23 8.06 0.04 10.06
N VAL A 24 6.76 0.26 10.27
CA VAL A 24 6.22 0.93 11.46
C VAL A 24 5.53 -0.04 12.43
N ASN A 25 5.86 -1.33 12.36
CA ASN A 25 5.34 -2.37 13.24
C ASN A 25 3.80 -2.43 13.29
N GLY A 26 3.13 -2.26 12.15
CA GLY A 26 1.67 -2.35 12.07
C GLY A 26 0.91 -1.06 12.37
N ASP A 27 1.60 0.05 12.71
CA ASP A 27 0.95 1.35 12.93
C ASP A 27 0.45 1.96 11.61
N LYS A 28 -0.79 1.65 11.24
CA LYS A 28 -1.44 2.11 10.01
C LYS A 28 -1.55 3.64 9.91
N LEU A 29 -1.70 4.33 11.04
CA LEU A 29 -1.79 5.80 11.05
C LEU A 29 -0.43 6.42 10.74
N LYS A 30 0.63 5.87 11.33
CA LYS A 30 1.99 6.30 11.03
C LYS A 30 2.38 5.96 9.60
N ALA A 31 1.99 4.79 9.09
CA ALA A 31 2.19 4.42 7.69
C ALA A 31 1.50 5.41 6.73
N ALA A 32 0.23 5.75 6.98
CA ALA A 32 -0.50 6.73 6.17
C ALA A 32 0.19 8.11 6.15
N ARG A 33 0.65 8.59 7.32
CA ARG A 33 1.43 9.84 7.42
C ARG A 33 2.74 9.79 6.63
N LEU A 34 3.46 8.67 6.70
CA LEU A 34 4.71 8.48 5.96
C LEU A 34 4.50 8.41 4.45
N LEU A 35 3.41 7.78 4.01
CA LEU A 35 3.01 7.70 2.60
C LEU A 35 2.43 9.01 2.08
N GLY A 36 2.12 9.98 2.95
CA GLY A 36 1.50 11.25 2.58
C GLY A 36 0.04 11.11 2.13
N VAL A 37 -0.65 10.06 2.59
CA VAL A 37 -2.05 9.78 2.24
C VAL A 37 -2.97 9.95 3.44
N SER A 38 -4.25 10.18 3.17
CA SER A 38 -5.26 10.21 4.23
C SER A 38 -5.47 8.81 4.82
N GLU A 39 -5.94 8.75 6.07
CA GLU A 39 -6.30 7.48 6.73
C GLU A 39 -7.37 6.70 5.95
N LEU A 40 -8.34 7.41 5.36
CA LEU A 40 -9.38 6.81 4.53
C LEU A 40 -8.82 6.24 3.22
N SER A 41 -7.88 6.95 2.59
CA SER A 41 -7.17 6.48 1.39
C SER A 41 -6.39 5.21 1.70
N MET A 42 -5.67 5.18 2.83
CA MET A 42 -4.95 4.01 3.30
C MET A 42 -5.88 2.82 3.55
N TYR A 43 -7.02 3.06 4.18
CA TYR A 43 -8.02 2.01 4.42
C TYR A 43 -8.57 1.40 3.13
N ARG A 44 -8.83 2.24 2.11
CA ARG A 44 -9.29 1.78 0.79
C ARG A 44 -8.23 0.95 0.06
N LEU A 45 -6.95 1.32 0.17
CA LEU A 45 -5.85 0.58 -0.42
C LEU A 45 -5.68 -0.83 0.18
N LEU A 46 -5.94 -0.96 1.49
CA LEU A 46 -5.78 -2.21 2.24
C LEU A 46 -7.02 -3.09 2.24
N LYS A 47 -8.18 -2.59 1.81
CA LYS A 47 -9.35 -3.44 1.59
C LYS A 47 -9.14 -4.20 0.29
N GLU A 48 -9.11 -5.53 0.39
CA GLU A 48 -9.37 -6.41 -0.74
C GLU A 48 -10.87 -6.36 -1.04
N ASP A 49 -11.23 -6.24 -2.32
CA ASP A 49 -12.56 -6.58 -2.81
C ASP A 49 -12.67 -8.12 -2.92
#